data_AF-F8ICI6-F1
#
_entry.id   AF-F8ICI6-F1
#
_cell.length_a   1.000
_cell.length_b   1.000
_cell.length_c   1.000
_cell.angle_alpha   90.00
_cell.angle_beta   90.00
_cell.angle_gamma   90.00
#
_symmetry.space_group_name_H-M   'P 1'
#
loop_
_entity.id
_entity.type
_entity.pdbx_description
1 polymer ?
#
loop_
_entity_poly.entity_id
_entity_poly.type
_entity_poly.pdbx_seq_one_letter_code
_entity_poly.pdbx_strand_id
1 'polypeptide(L)'
;MYLNAWLKSYYHIVRPIGVPGIRSGDIRSATGLSMPSGHAQGTMTFFTALALWLRRPLWLLLAILLSVAVGISRVYLGLHWPMDVVIGWVAGLAIGFCGWQIGRWWTYRGIPFGVALALAVLFPAALLVLARDVTSAVYAVFLLVGGVGAALEKRFLRTSLDPVLWKRVAAGVIALGGVVAVQLAVQAHLEEPLWQYARAAALAAWATVLAPWLFQFLGLYTREADSHRDG
;
A
#
# COMPACT_ATOMS: atom_id res chain seq x y z
N MET A 1 -3.47 -3.54 4.37
CA MET A 1 -3.37 -4.93 3.83
C MET A 1 -3.01 -5.96 4.89
N TYR A 2 -2.18 -5.66 5.90
CA TYR A 2 -1.91 -6.57 7.03
C TYR A 2 -3.18 -7.24 7.61
N LEU A 3 -4.19 -6.44 7.97
CA LEU A 3 -5.46 -6.94 8.49
C LEU A 3 -6.14 -7.94 7.55
N ASN A 4 -6.03 -7.75 6.23
CA ASN A 4 -6.61 -8.68 5.25
C ASN A 4 -5.96 -10.06 5.35
N ALA A 5 -4.61 -10.09 5.32
CA ALA A 5 -3.85 -11.33 5.42
C ALA A 5 -4.09 -12.03 6.76
N TRP A 6 -4.10 -11.26 7.85
CA TRP A 6 -4.36 -11.80 9.19
C TRP A 6 -5.76 -12.42 9.30
N LEU A 7 -6.81 -11.74 8.80
CA LEU A 7 -8.18 -12.26 8.83
C LEU A 7 -8.35 -13.49 7.94
N LYS A 8 -7.66 -13.55 6.79
CA LYS A 8 -7.61 -14.74 5.95
C LYS A 8 -7.15 -15.94 6.76
N SER A 9 -5.98 -15.82 7.39
CA SER A 9 -5.37 -16.85 8.24
C SER A 9 -6.13 -17.10 9.56
N TYR A 10 -7.16 -16.31 9.87
CA TYR A 10 -8.04 -16.58 11.00
C TYR A 10 -9.27 -17.39 10.57
N TYR A 11 -9.97 -16.93 9.53
CA TYR A 11 -11.25 -17.52 9.10
C TYR A 11 -11.12 -18.76 8.21
N HIS A 12 -10.02 -18.92 7.47
CA HIS A 12 -9.78 -20.10 6.60
C HIS A 12 -10.90 -20.43 5.60
N ILE A 13 -11.65 -19.41 5.16
CA ILE A 13 -12.77 -19.61 4.22
C ILE A 13 -12.24 -19.96 2.82
N VAL A 14 -12.74 -21.07 2.29
CA VAL A 14 -12.41 -21.57 0.94
C VAL A 14 -13.14 -20.76 -0.13
N ARG A 15 -12.48 -20.57 -1.27
CA ARG A 15 -13.03 -19.84 -2.43
C ARG A 15 -14.14 -20.65 -3.12
N PRO A 16 -15.05 -20.02 -3.87
CA PRO A 16 -16.09 -20.72 -4.63
C PRO A 16 -15.57 -21.51 -5.86
N ILE A 17 -14.27 -21.78 -5.93
CA ILE A 17 -13.64 -22.46 -7.08
C ILE A 17 -14.02 -23.94 -7.07
N GLY A 18 -14.59 -24.42 -8.18
CA GLY A 18 -15.01 -25.82 -8.33
C GLY A 18 -16.40 -26.14 -7.78
N VAL A 19 -17.13 -25.15 -7.25
CA VAL A 19 -18.52 -25.34 -6.82
C VAL A 19 -19.43 -25.54 -8.04
N PRO A 20 -20.28 -26.58 -8.07
CA PRO A 20 -21.22 -26.80 -9.18
C PRO A 20 -22.06 -25.55 -9.47
N GLY A 21 -22.12 -25.16 -10.74
CA GLY A 21 -22.85 -23.96 -11.18
C GLY A 21 -22.05 -22.65 -11.14
N ILE A 22 -20.84 -22.63 -10.58
CA ILE A 22 -19.95 -21.46 -10.58
C ILE A 22 -18.81 -21.67 -11.58
N ARG A 23 -18.66 -20.75 -12.54
CA ARG A 23 -17.52 -20.73 -13.47
C ARG A 23 -16.45 -19.80 -12.92
N SER A 24 -15.28 -20.35 -12.56
CA SER A 24 -14.15 -19.57 -12.07
C SER A 24 -13.22 -19.17 -13.22
N GLY A 25 -13.05 -17.87 -13.43
CA GLY A 25 -12.09 -17.30 -14.38
C GLY A 25 -10.76 -16.95 -13.70
N ASP A 26 -9.65 -17.06 -14.44
CA ASP A 26 -8.30 -16.67 -14.01
C ASP A 26 -7.89 -17.17 -12.61
N ILE A 27 -7.94 -18.49 -12.43
CA ILE A 27 -7.63 -19.16 -11.15
C ILE A 27 -6.18 -18.89 -10.70
N ARG A 28 -5.26 -18.67 -11.64
CA ARG A 28 -3.83 -18.42 -11.35
C ARG A 28 -3.62 -17.13 -10.55
N SER A 29 -4.47 -16.12 -10.72
CA SER A 29 -4.38 -14.87 -9.95
C SER A 29 -5.04 -14.95 -8.55
N ALA A 30 -5.73 -16.06 -8.25
CA ALA A 30 -6.50 -16.23 -7.03
C ALA A 30 -5.92 -17.32 -6.11
N THR A 31 -4.67 -17.12 -5.66
CA THR A 31 -4.03 -18.00 -4.68
C THR A 31 -4.58 -17.75 -3.25
N GLY A 32 -4.57 -18.80 -2.43
CA GLY A 32 -4.89 -18.73 -1.01
C GLY A 32 -6.38 -18.57 -0.66
N LEU A 33 -6.63 -18.11 0.56
CA LEU A 33 -7.96 -18.06 1.20
C LEU A 33 -8.87 -16.96 0.64
N SER A 34 -10.18 -17.13 0.77
CA SER A 34 -11.19 -16.25 0.16
C SER A 34 -11.45 -14.99 0.97
N MET A 35 -11.81 -15.14 2.25
CA MET A 35 -12.31 -14.03 3.06
C MET A 35 -11.20 -13.33 3.85
N PRO A 36 -11.13 -11.99 3.87
CA PRO A 36 -11.86 -11.03 3.04
C PRO A 36 -11.18 -10.77 1.68
N SER A 37 -11.93 -10.23 0.71
CA SER A 37 -11.40 -9.90 -0.61
C SER A 37 -10.35 -8.78 -0.55
N GLY A 38 -9.09 -9.12 -0.84
CA GLY A 38 -7.98 -8.17 -0.86
C GLY A 38 -8.10 -7.10 -1.95
N HIS A 39 -8.69 -7.46 -3.10
CA HIS A 39 -8.97 -6.50 -4.18
C HIS A 39 -10.01 -5.47 -3.74
N ALA A 40 -11.13 -5.94 -3.17
CA ALA A 40 -12.19 -5.05 -2.68
C ALA A 40 -11.70 -4.15 -1.54
N GLN A 41 -10.93 -4.70 -0.60
CA GLN A 41 -10.33 -3.92 0.49
C GLN A 41 -9.31 -2.90 -0.02
N GLY A 42 -8.40 -3.32 -0.90
CA GLY A 42 -7.31 -2.48 -1.41
C GLY A 42 -7.82 -1.29 -2.21
N THR A 43 -8.74 -1.52 -3.16
CA THR A 43 -9.32 -0.44 -3.95
C THR A 43 -10.13 0.51 -3.08
N MET A 44 -10.97 0.00 -2.18
CA MET A 44 -11.73 0.84 -1.27
C MET A 44 -10.83 1.69 -0.36
N THR A 45 -9.75 1.11 0.17
CA THR A 45 -8.77 1.85 1.00
C THR A 45 -8.13 2.99 0.21
N PHE A 46 -7.61 2.70 -0.98
CA PHE A 46 -6.90 3.67 -1.81
C PHE A 46 -7.82 4.81 -2.24
N PHE A 47 -8.99 4.47 -2.80
CA PHE A 47 -9.89 5.46 -3.34
C PHE A 47 -10.57 6.31 -2.25
N THR A 48 -10.84 5.74 -1.06
CA THR A 48 -11.30 6.53 0.10
C THR A 48 -10.25 7.57 0.49
N ALA A 49 -8.99 7.16 0.63
CA ALA A 49 -7.91 8.09 0.98
C ALA A 49 -7.73 9.18 -0.09
N LEU A 50 -7.80 8.82 -1.37
CA LEU A 50 -7.70 9.75 -2.50
C LEU A 50 -8.84 10.77 -2.51
N ALA A 51 -10.09 10.32 -2.30
CA ALA A 51 -11.26 11.19 -2.25
C ALA A 51 -11.17 12.20 -1.09
N LEU A 52 -10.70 11.75 0.08
CA LEU A 52 -10.49 12.60 1.26
C LEU A 52 -9.37 13.61 1.06
N TRP A 53 -8.31 13.25 0.33
CA TRP A 53 -7.20 14.14 0.00
C TRP A 53 -7.63 15.23 -0.98
N LEU A 54 -8.30 14.86 -2.08
CA LEU A 54 -8.70 15.80 -3.13
C LEU A 54 -9.90 16.68 -2.73
N ARG A 55 -10.76 16.22 -1.81
CA ARG A 55 -11.95 16.95 -1.31
C ARG A 55 -12.90 17.43 -2.42
N ARG A 56 -13.10 16.62 -3.45
CA ARG A 56 -13.87 16.96 -4.64
C ARG A 56 -14.95 15.88 -4.87
N PRO A 57 -16.22 16.24 -5.09
CA PRO A 57 -17.33 15.28 -5.13
C PRO A 57 -17.19 14.24 -6.24
N LEU A 58 -16.63 14.63 -7.38
CA LEU A 58 -16.32 13.71 -8.49
C LEU A 58 -15.41 12.55 -8.04
N TRP A 59 -14.42 12.81 -7.19
CA TRP A 59 -13.48 11.78 -6.74
C TRP A 59 -14.09 10.84 -5.71
N LEU A 60 -15.05 11.32 -4.92
CA LEU A 60 -15.86 10.45 -4.05
C LEU A 60 -16.74 9.53 -4.91
N LEU A 61 -17.36 10.05 -5.96
CA LEU A 61 -18.16 9.24 -6.89
C LEU A 61 -17.29 8.19 -7.59
N LEU A 62 -16.15 8.58 -8.14
CA LEU A 62 -15.21 7.66 -8.78
C LEU A 62 -14.68 6.61 -7.80
N ALA A 63 -14.43 7.01 -6.54
CA ALA A 63 -13.99 6.10 -5.51
C ALA A 63 -14.99 4.96 -5.26
N ILE A 64 -16.27 5.31 -5.17
CA ILE A 64 -17.36 4.35 -4.99
C ILE A 64 -17.47 3.47 -6.24
N LEU A 65 -17.58 4.06 -7.42
CA LEU A 65 -17.81 3.33 -8.68
C LEU A 65 -16.68 2.33 -8.98
N LEU A 66 -15.42 2.74 -8.87
CA LEU A 66 -14.28 1.87 -9.15
C LEU A 66 -14.14 0.76 -8.10
N SER A 67 -14.36 1.07 -6.82
CA SER A 67 -14.30 0.07 -5.75
C SER A 67 -15.42 -0.97 -5.88
N VAL A 68 -16.63 -0.53 -6.25
CA VAL A 68 -17.78 -1.40 -6.50
C VAL A 68 -17.55 -2.26 -7.73
N ALA A 69 -17.12 -1.68 -8.85
CA ALA A 69 -16.83 -2.41 -10.08
C ALA A 69 -15.77 -3.50 -9.86
N VAL A 70 -14.70 -3.18 -9.13
CA VAL A 70 -13.66 -4.16 -8.79
C VAL A 70 -14.19 -5.24 -7.85
N GLY A 71 -15.04 -4.92 -6.87
CA GLY A 71 -15.62 -5.94 -6.01
C GLY A 71 -16.58 -6.88 -6.75
N ILE A 72 -17.44 -6.33 -7.61
CA ILE A 72 -18.37 -7.11 -8.44
C ILE A 72 -17.60 -8.03 -9.40
N SER A 73 -16.50 -7.55 -10.00
CA SER A 73 -15.69 -8.38 -10.89
C SER A 73 -15.14 -9.63 -10.19
N ARG A 74 -14.86 -9.56 -8.88
CA ARG A 74 -14.39 -10.73 -8.11
C ARG A 74 -15.46 -11.80 -7.89
N VAL A 75 -16.72 -11.38 -7.75
CA VAL A 75 -17.87 -12.32 -7.68
C VAL A 75 -18.17 -12.87 -9.06
N TYR A 76 -18.19 -12.02 -10.08
CA TYR A 76 -18.43 -12.39 -11.48
C TYR A 76 -17.43 -13.44 -11.98
N LEU A 77 -16.14 -13.29 -11.64
CA LEU A 77 -15.10 -14.26 -11.98
C LEU A 77 -15.16 -15.55 -11.13
N GLY A 78 -16.10 -15.69 -10.20
CA GLY A 78 -16.22 -16.87 -9.35
C GLY A 78 -15.00 -17.08 -8.44
N LEU A 79 -14.37 -16.00 -7.98
CA LEU A 79 -13.14 -16.03 -7.18
C LEU A 79 -13.36 -15.69 -5.70
N HIS A 80 -14.50 -15.09 -5.37
CA HIS A 80 -14.88 -14.68 -4.02
C HIS A 80 -16.39 -14.81 -3.82
N TRP A 81 -16.80 -15.10 -2.59
CA TRP A 81 -18.19 -15.01 -2.17
C TRP A 81 -18.60 -13.53 -2.05
N PRO A 82 -19.89 -13.19 -2.24
CA PRO A 82 -20.36 -11.81 -2.06
C PRO A 82 -20.00 -11.22 -0.70
N MET A 83 -20.07 -12.02 0.37
CA MET A 83 -19.69 -11.58 1.73
C MET A 83 -18.19 -11.24 1.85
N ASP A 84 -17.30 -11.92 1.12
CA ASP A 84 -15.87 -11.60 1.12
C ASP A 84 -15.62 -10.18 0.60
N VAL A 85 -16.41 -9.77 -0.40
CA VAL A 85 -16.34 -8.45 -1.03
C VAL A 85 -16.91 -7.38 -0.11
N VAL A 86 -18.08 -7.64 0.49
CA VAL A 86 -18.70 -6.72 1.46
C VAL A 86 -17.77 -6.46 2.65
N ILE A 87 -17.21 -7.50 3.26
CA ILE A 87 -16.27 -7.37 4.39
C ILE A 87 -15.00 -6.65 3.92
N GLY A 88 -14.53 -6.94 2.71
CA GLY A 88 -13.41 -6.23 2.10
C GLY A 88 -13.66 -4.72 1.99
N TRP A 89 -14.81 -4.31 1.46
CA TRP A 89 -15.20 -2.89 1.37
C TRP A 89 -15.31 -2.23 2.73
N VAL A 90 -15.97 -2.86 3.71
CA VAL A 90 -16.11 -2.31 5.07
C VAL A 90 -14.73 -2.10 5.71
N ALA A 91 -13.86 -3.12 5.64
CA ALA A 91 -12.50 -3.01 6.16
C ALA A 91 -11.70 -1.93 5.43
N GLY A 92 -11.82 -1.84 4.11
CA GLY A 92 -11.10 -0.87 3.29
C GLY A 92 -11.53 0.57 3.57
N LEU A 93 -12.83 0.81 3.70
CA LEU A 93 -13.40 2.11 4.06
C LEU A 93 -12.92 2.54 5.45
N ALA A 94 -13.00 1.64 6.45
CA ALA A 94 -12.56 1.92 7.81
C ALA A 94 -11.05 2.26 7.86
N ILE A 95 -10.21 1.45 7.19
CA ILE A 95 -8.76 1.68 7.16
C ILE A 95 -8.44 2.98 6.43
N GLY A 96 -9.05 3.25 5.28
CA GLY A 96 -8.82 4.47 4.50
C GLY A 96 -9.22 5.73 5.27
N PHE A 97 -10.41 5.71 5.89
CA PHE A 97 -10.90 6.83 6.69
C PHE A 97 -10.06 7.05 7.95
N CYS A 98 -9.86 6.03 8.78
CA CYS A 98 -9.06 6.16 10.01
C CYS A 98 -7.61 6.54 9.69
N GLY A 99 -7.00 5.93 8.66
CA GLY A 99 -5.66 6.26 8.22
C GLY A 99 -5.52 7.72 7.80
N TRP A 100 -6.52 8.28 7.10
CA TRP A 100 -6.55 9.70 6.77
C TRP A 100 -6.65 10.60 8.01
N GLN A 101 -7.51 10.29 8.97
CA GLN A 101 -7.63 11.09 10.20
C GLN A 101 -6.34 11.06 11.02
N ILE A 102 -5.72 9.89 11.17
CA ILE A 102 -4.43 9.72 11.84
C ILE A 102 -3.34 10.49 11.10
N GLY A 103 -3.26 10.39 9.78
CA GLY A 103 -2.25 11.07 8.97
C GLY A 103 -2.37 12.60 9.04
N ARG A 104 -3.59 13.14 9.05
CA ARG A 104 -3.83 14.58 9.29
C ARG A 104 -3.35 14.97 10.68
N TRP A 105 -3.79 14.25 11.71
CA TRP A 105 -3.42 14.51 13.09
C TRP A 105 -1.88 14.51 13.28
N TRP A 106 -1.21 13.53 12.68
CA TRP A 106 0.24 13.38 12.73
C TRP A 106 0.97 14.54 12.06
N THR A 107 0.51 14.95 10.88
CA THR A 107 1.11 16.03 10.09
C THR A 107 1.00 17.37 10.82
N TYR A 108 -0.14 17.67 11.45
CA TYR A 108 -0.36 18.95 12.14
C TYR A 108 0.35 19.10 13.49
N ARG A 109 0.76 17.99 14.14
CA ARG A 109 1.35 18.04 15.50
C ARG A 109 2.87 18.02 15.56
N GLY A 110 3.56 17.94 14.41
CA GLY A 110 5.02 18.06 14.37
C GLY A 110 5.74 17.04 15.26
N ILE A 111 5.36 15.76 15.18
CA ILE A 111 5.89 14.70 16.05
C ILE A 111 7.43 14.66 16.01
N PRO A 112 8.11 14.62 17.17
CA PRO A 112 9.57 14.59 17.22
C PRO A 112 10.11 13.31 16.59
N PHE A 113 11.27 13.44 15.94
CA PHE A 113 11.88 12.35 15.18
C PHE A 113 12.03 11.05 15.98
N GLY A 114 12.47 11.12 17.24
CA GLY A 114 12.64 9.93 18.09
C GLY A 114 11.33 9.16 18.33
N VAL A 115 10.22 9.86 18.54
CA VAL A 115 8.90 9.23 18.71
C VAL A 115 8.40 8.66 17.38
N ALA A 116 8.58 9.38 16.28
CA ALA A 116 8.22 8.89 14.95
C ALA A 116 8.98 7.61 14.59
N LEU A 117 10.29 7.58 14.86
CA LEU A 117 11.14 6.41 14.64
C LEU A 117 10.76 5.25 15.56
N ALA A 118 10.53 5.51 16.86
CA ALA A 118 10.09 4.49 17.80
C ALA A 118 8.77 3.86 17.35
N LEU A 119 7.78 4.65 16.93
CA LEU A 119 6.51 4.13 16.44
C LEU A 119 6.67 3.37 15.11
N ALA A 120 7.51 3.85 14.21
CA ALA A 120 7.83 3.17 12.95
C ALA A 120 8.51 1.80 13.15
N VAL A 121 9.15 1.57 14.30
CA VAL A 121 9.76 0.28 14.65
C VAL A 121 8.80 -0.57 15.50
N LEU A 122 8.32 -0.04 16.60
CA LEU A 122 7.56 -0.80 17.61
C LEU A 122 6.21 -1.27 17.09
N PHE A 123 5.49 -0.44 16.32
CA PHE A 123 4.19 -0.84 15.79
C PHE A 123 4.32 -2.00 14.80
N PRO A 124 5.17 -1.94 13.76
CA PRO A 124 5.38 -3.07 12.86
C PRO A 124 6.02 -4.28 13.54
N ALA A 125 6.90 -4.09 14.54
CA ALA A 125 7.44 -5.20 15.33
C ALA A 125 6.34 -5.94 16.11
N ALA A 126 5.40 -5.23 16.72
CA ALA A 126 4.24 -5.85 17.34
C ALA A 126 3.38 -6.61 16.32
N LEU A 127 3.19 -6.06 15.11
CA LEU A 127 2.51 -6.78 14.04
C LEU A 127 3.28 -8.03 13.57
N LEU A 128 4.61 -8.02 13.56
CA LEU A 128 5.40 -9.22 13.25
C LEU A 128 5.19 -10.32 14.28
N VAL A 129 5.14 -9.98 15.57
CA VAL A 129 4.85 -10.95 16.64
C VAL A 129 3.43 -11.52 16.52
N LEU A 130 2.47 -10.70 16.07
CA LEU A 130 1.08 -11.11 15.88
C LEU A 130 0.79 -11.74 14.51
N ALA A 131 1.78 -11.80 13.62
CA ALA A 131 1.63 -12.33 12.27
C ALA A 131 1.33 -13.83 12.34
N ARG A 132 0.34 -14.27 11.56
CA ARG A 132 -0.12 -15.67 11.53
C ARG A 132 0.35 -16.43 10.31
N ASP A 133 0.92 -15.73 9.34
CA ASP A 133 1.31 -16.26 8.04
C ASP A 133 2.38 -15.38 7.41
N VAL A 134 3.04 -15.91 6.38
CA VAL A 134 4.09 -15.18 5.63
C VAL A 134 3.56 -13.87 5.05
N THR A 135 2.32 -13.83 4.56
CA THR A 135 1.77 -12.63 3.92
C THR A 135 1.54 -11.51 4.94
N SER A 136 0.99 -11.82 6.11
CA SER A 136 0.85 -10.84 7.19
C SER A 136 2.22 -10.35 7.68
N ALA A 137 3.19 -11.25 7.86
CA ALA A 137 4.56 -10.87 8.22
C ALA A 137 5.22 -9.97 7.16
N VAL A 138 5.04 -10.28 5.87
CA VAL A 138 5.56 -9.47 4.74
C VAL A 138 5.01 -8.05 4.78
N TYR A 139 3.73 -7.86 5.08
CA TYR A 139 3.16 -6.52 5.25
C TYR A 139 3.70 -5.79 6.48
N ALA A 140 4.00 -6.51 7.57
CA ALA A 140 4.63 -5.90 8.74
C ALA A 140 6.09 -5.48 8.45
N VAL A 141 6.86 -6.29 7.71
CA VAL A 141 8.20 -5.89 7.21
C VAL A 141 8.11 -4.65 6.31
N PHE A 142 7.13 -4.61 5.39
CA PHE A 142 6.90 -3.45 4.53
C PHE A 142 6.64 -2.19 5.36
N LEU A 143 5.80 -2.28 6.40
CA LEU A 143 5.50 -1.16 7.30
C LEU A 143 6.71 -0.75 8.14
N LEU A 144 7.54 -1.71 8.57
CA LEU A 144 8.77 -1.45 9.32
C LEU A 144 9.75 -0.63 8.47
N VAL A 145 10.12 -1.17 7.31
CA VAL A 145 11.11 -0.53 6.43
C VAL A 145 10.57 0.78 5.88
N GLY A 146 9.29 0.82 5.48
CA GLY A 146 8.66 2.03 4.97
C GLY A 146 8.48 3.10 6.04
N GLY A 147 8.10 2.72 7.26
CA GLY A 147 7.96 3.66 8.38
C GLY A 147 9.29 4.28 8.77
N VAL A 148 10.33 3.45 8.93
CA VAL A 148 11.70 3.93 9.22
C VAL A 148 12.20 4.81 8.07
N GLY A 149 12.03 4.35 6.83
CA GLY A 149 12.43 5.10 5.65
C GLY A 149 11.74 6.46 5.54
N ALA A 150 10.43 6.54 5.80
CA ALA A 150 9.70 7.80 5.81
C ALA A 150 10.16 8.75 6.94
N ALA A 151 10.50 8.22 8.12
CA ALA A 151 11.05 9.03 9.20
C ALA A 151 12.44 9.60 8.85
N LEU A 152 13.28 8.79 8.18
CA LEU A 152 14.60 9.20 7.70
C LEU A 152 14.51 10.23 6.56
N GLU A 153 13.61 10.01 5.59
CA GLU A 153 13.35 10.95 4.49
C GLU A 153 13.00 12.33 5.05
N LYS A 154 12.02 12.40 5.96
CA LYS A 154 11.60 13.66 6.58
C LYS A 154 12.71 14.33 7.39
N ARG A 155 13.63 13.55 7.99
CA ARG A 155 14.72 14.08 8.81
C ARG A 155 15.90 14.59 7.99
N PHE A 156 16.26 13.86 6.95
CA PHE A 156 17.52 14.03 6.20
C PHE A 156 17.29 14.53 4.77
N LEU A 157 16.37 13.94 4.02
CA LEU A 157 16.14 14.28 2.61
C LEU A 157 15.27 15.52 2.44
N ARG A 158 14.12 15.60 3.14
CA ARG A 158 13.15 16.73 3.05
C ARG A 158 12.85 17.11 1.61
N THR A 159 12.43 16.12 0.83
CA THR A 159 12.26 16.25 -0.61
C THR A 159 11.03 17.11 -0.91
N SER A 160 11.23 18.21 -1.65
CA SER A 160 10.15 19.07 -2.14
C SER A 160 9.88 18.83 -3.62
N LEU A 161 8.59 18.75 -3.96
CA LEU A 161 8.14 18.57 -5.35
C LEU A 161 8.47 19.82 -6.16
N ASP A 162 9.13 19.63 -7.30
CA ASP A 162 9.38 20.70 -8.26
C ASP A 162 8.08 21.02 -9.03
N PRO A 163 7.72 22.30 -9.22
CA PRO A 163 6.50 22.70 -9.93
C PRO A 163 6.50 22.28 -11.41
N VAL A 164 7.67 22.07 -12.01
CA VAL A 164 7.84 21.79 -13.44
C VAL A 164 7.29 20.40 -13.79
N LEU A 165 6.31 20.36 -14.69
CA LEU A 165 5.57 19.14 -15.02
C LEU A 165 6.45 18.01 -15.55
N TRP A 166 7.40 18.30 -16.45
CA TRP A 166 8.24 17.24 -17.04
C TRP A 166 9.10 16.55 -15.98
N LYS A 167 9.60 17.28 -14.98
CA LYS A 167 10.37 16.71 -13.86
C LYS A 167 9.49 15.78 -13.03
N ARG A 168 8.22 16.16 -12.81
CA ARG A 168 7.23 15.31 -12.11
C ARG A 168 6.89 14.05 -12.89
N VAL A 169 6.73 14.16 -14.21
CA VAL A 169 6.49 13.00 -15.09
C VAL A 169 7.70 12.08 -15.10
N ALA A 170 8.91 12.63 -15.26
CA ALA A 170 10.17 11.86 -15.22
C ALA A 170 10.35 11.13 -13.88
N ALA A 171 10.16 11.84 -12.76
CA ALA A 171 10.21 11.24 -11.43
C ALA A 171 9.15 10.13 -11.26
N GLY A 172 7.93 10.34 -11.78
CA GLY A 172 6.87 9.31 -11.76
C GLY A 172 7.23 8.07 -12.59
N VAL A 173 7.82 8.24 -13.77
CA VAL A 173 8.29 7.13 -14.62
C VAL A 173 9.41 6.37 -13.93
N ILE A 174 10.40 7.07 -13.35
CA ILE A 174 11.49 6.44 -12.60
C ILE A 174 10.96 5.71 -11.38
N ALA A 175 10.03 6.32 -10.62
CA ALA A 175 9.40 5.71 -9.45
C ALA A 175 8.74 4.37 -9.82
N LEU A 176 7.92 4.36 -10.88
CA LEU A 176 7.23 3.18 -11.36
C LEU A 176 8.21 2.15 -11.93
N GLY A 177 9.22 2.59 -12.68
CA GLY A 177 10.27 1.76 -13.22
C GLY A 177 11.02 0.99 -12.12
N GLY A 178 11.36 1.65 -11.01
CA GLY A 178 12.00 1.00 -9.87
C GLY A 178 11.09 -0.02 -9.17
N VAL A 179 9.79 0.27 -9.04
CA VAL A 179 8.82 -0.72 -8.53
C VAL A 179 8.77 -1.96 -9.41
N VAL A 180 8.70 -1.78 -10.74
CA VAL A 180 8.69 -2.89 -11.70
C VAL A 180 10.01 -3.65 -11.65
N ALA A 181 11.15 -2.96 -11.61
CA ALA A 181 12.47 -3.58 -11.54
C ALA A 181 12.62 -4.48 -10.30
N VAL A 182 12.19 -4.02 -9.12
CA VAL A 182 12.21 -4.83 -7.89
C VAL A 182 11.29 -6.04 -8.01
N GLN A 183 10.11 -5.89 -8.62
CA GLN A 183 9.20 -7.02 -8.82
C GLN A 183 9.80 -8.07 -9.76
N LEU A 184 10.35 -7.67 -10.89
CA LEU A 184 10.96 -8.58 -11.87
C LEU A 184 12.20 -9.27 -11.32
N ALA A 185 13.06 -8.55 -10.59
CA ALA A 185 14.29 -9.10 -10.02
C ALA A 185 14.03 -10.26 -9.06
N VAL A 186 12.92 -10.23 -8.32
CA VAL A 186 12.60 -11.22 -7.28
C VAL A 186 11.54 -12.22 -7.76
N GLN A 187 10.90 -12.00 -8.91
CA GLN A 187 9.73 -12.77 -9.37
C GLN A 187 9.98 -14.29 -9.41
N ALA A 188 11.17 -14.71 -9.86
CA ALA A 188 11.52 -16.12 -10.01
C ALA A 188 11.66 -16.88 -8.67
N HIS A 189 11.79 -16.18 -7.54
CA HIS A 189 12.10 -16.77 -6.24
C HIS A 189 10.98 -16.57 -5.22
N LEU A 190 9.78 -16.15 -5.64
CA LEU A 190 8.69 -15.81 -4.73
C LEU A 190 8.07 -16.99 -3.98
N GLU A 191 8.42 -18.22 -4.36
CA GLU A 191 8.02 -19.43 -3.64
C GLU A 191 8.67 -19.50 -2.25
N GLU A 192 9.86 -18.92 -2.10
CA GLU A 192 10.58 -18.87 -0.84
C GLU A 192 10.17 -17.65 0.01
N PRO A 193 9.84 -17.83 1.31
CA PRO A 193 9.44 -16.72 2.18
C PRO A 193 10.48 -15.60 2.26
N LEU A 194 11.77 -15.93 2.28
CA LEU A 194 12.87 -14.97 2.36
C LEU A 194 12.78 -13.90 1.26
N TRP A 195 12.53 -14.34 0.02
CA TRP A 195 12.43 -13.45 -1.13
C TRP A 195 11.16 -12.60 -1.10
N GLN A 196 10.08 -13.07 -0.48
CA GLN A 196 8.89 -12.25 -0.27
C GLN A 196 9.16 -11.10 0.72
N TYR A 197 9.91 -11.36 1.80
CA TYR A 197 10.36 -10.32 2.74
C TYR A 197 11.34 -9.34 2.07
N ALA A 198 12.32 -9.86 1.32
CA ALA A 198 13.30 -9.04 0.60
C ALA A 198 12.63 -8.10 -0.40
N ARG A 199 11.65 -8.60 -1.18
CA ARG A 199 10.85 -7.77 -2.09
C ARG A 199 10.10 -6.66 -1.35
N ALA A 200 9.44 -6.98 -0.25
CA ALA A 200 8.70 -5.99 0.53
C ALA A 200 9.62 -4.92 1.13
N ALA A 201 10.76 -5.31 1.68
CA ALA A 201 11.77 -4.38 2.18
C ALA A 201 12.31 -3.49 1.05
N ALA A 202 12.66 -4.07 -0.11
CA ALA A 202 13.16 -3.33 -1.26
C ALA A 202 12.13 -2.33 -1.81
N LEU A 203 10.87 -2.72 -1.95
CA LEU A 203 9.80 -1.82 -2.39
C LEU A 203 9.56 -0.69 -1.39
N ALA A 204 9.57 -0.98 -0.09
CA ALA A 204 9.39 0.02 0.95
C ALA A 204 10.56 1.01 1.01
N ALA A 205 11.80 0.51 0.96
CA ALA A 205 13.01 1.34 0.91
C ALA A 205 13.08 2.17 -0.38
N TRP A 206 12.68 1.60 -1.51
CA TRP A 206 12.58 2.31 -2.78
C TRP A 206 11.61 3.48 -2.68
N ALA A 207 10.38 3.23 -2.23
CA ALA A 207 9.34 4.24 -2.17
C ALA A 207 9.64 5.38 -1.18
N THR A 208 10.40 5.11 -0.11
CA THR A 208 10.55 6.05 1.01
C THR A 208 11.92 6.72 1.10
N VAL A 209 13.00 6.09 0.63
CA VAL A 209 14.36 6.65 0.74
C VAL A 209 15.05 6.72 -0.60
N LEU A 210 15.12 5.60 -1.34
CA LEU A 210 15.96 5.53 -2.55
C LEU A 210 15.40 6.39 -3.68
N ALA A 211 14.09 6.36 -3.94
CA ALA A 211 13.49 7.17 -5.00
C ALA A 211 13.58 8.67 -4.67
N PRO A 212 13.21 9.16 -3.47
CA PRO A 212 13.40 10.56 -3.11
C PRO A 212 14.87 11.02 -3.20
N TRP A 213 15.82 10.21 -2.72
CA TRP A 213 17.25 10.49 -2.86
C TRP A 213 17.68 10.59 -4.32
N LEU A 214 17.24 9.64 -5.16
CA LEU A 214 17.55 9.63 -6.58
C LEU A 214 16.97 10.86 -7.30
N PHE A 215 15.76 11.30 -6.95
CA PHE A 215 15.16 12.50 -7.53
C PHE A 215 15.94 13.77 -7.21
N GLN A 216 16.47 13.88 -5.99
CA GLN A 216 17.36 14.99 -5.63
C GLN A 216 18.70 14.89 -6.36
N PHE A 217 19.29 13.69 -6.42
CA PHE A 217 20.54 13.44 -7.12
C PHE A 217 20.47 13.79 -8.61
N LEU A 218 19.35 13.48 -9.26
CA LEU A 218 19.09 13.80 -10.67
C LEU A 218 18.63 15.25 -10.91
N GLY A 219 18.51 16.08 -9.86
CA GLY A 219 18.01 17.46 -9.96
C GLY A 219 16.53 17.57 -10.38
N LEU A 220 15.78 16.46 -10.26
CA LEU A 220 14.35 16.43 -10.55
C LEU A 220 13.55 17.09 -9.43
N TYR A 221 13.97 16.93 -8.18
CA TYR A 221 13.37 17.54 -7.00
C TYR A 221 14.42 18.27 -6.17
N THR A 222 13.96 19.27 -5.41
CA THR A 222 14.79 20.10 -4.54
C THR A 222 14.64 19.68 -3.09
N ARG A 223 15.48 20.27 -2.24
CA ARG A 223 15.33 20.19 -0.79
C ARG A 223 14.49 21.36 -0.31
N GLU A 224 13.61 21.13 0.66
CA GLU A 224 12.68 22.14 1.20
C GLU A 224 13.39 23.42 1.73
N ALA A 225 14.69 23.34 2.06
CA ALA A 225 15.48 24.52 2.45
C ALA A 225 15.81 25.47 1.27
N ASP A 226 15.84 24.96 0.04
CA ASP A 226 16.24 25.70 -1.15
C ASP A 226 15.03 26.30 -1.89
N SER A 227 13.83 25.73 -1.72
CA SER A 227 12.60 26.20 -2.39
C SER A 227 12.14 27.60 -1.99
N HIS A 228 12.65 28.16 -0.88
CA HIS A 228 12.35 29.52 -0.45
C HIS A 228 13.30 30.58 -1.03
N ARG A 229 14.35 30.19 -1.76
CA ARG A 229 15.31 31.14 -2.38
C ARG A 229 14.99 31.46 -3.84
N ASP A 230 14.16 30.66 -4.49
CA ASP A 230 13.87 30.74 -5.94
C ASP A 230 12.42 31.18 -6.25
N GLY A 231 11.71 31.76 -5.27
CA GLY A 231 10.31 32.21 -5.39
C GLY A 231 10.17 33.73 -5.47
#